data_AF-A0A975JVC4-F1
#
_entry.id   AF-A0A975JVC4-F1
#
_cell.length_a   1.000
_cell.length_b   1.000
_cell.length_c   1.000
_cell.angle_alpha   90.00
_cell.angle_beta   90.00
_cell.angle_gamma   90.00
#
_symmetry.space_group_name_H-M   'P 1'
#
loop_
_entity.id
_entity.type
_entity.pdbx_description
1 polymer ?
#
loop_
_entity_poly.entity_id
_entity_poly.type
_entity_poly.pdbx_seq_one_letter_code
_entity_poly.pdbx_strand_id
1 'polypeptide(L)'
;MTMTTIRRPWLFVLIATVFVVCGAAATVVIVRQNTDTNPPAEDCAIVERLAQDWKVRAAANTATTGSEERDPSSVFHRWSVMSDKARAGADAVSTPALRQDLNKWADGFALFAQLQRDAIQQPFEVGWQPGELADLNEAGDLIYDTANDLRQMCPNGWPFPQP
;
A
#
# COMPACT_ATOMS: atom_id res chain seq x y z
N MET A 1 -51.05 20.74 -34.78
CA MET A 1 -49.80 20.04 -35.16
C MET A 1 -49.58 18.94 -34.14
N THR A 2 -49.89 17.70 -34.51
CA THR A 2 -49.75 16.50 -33.68
C THR A 2 -48.43 15.81 -34.04
N MET A 3 -47.48 15.78 -33.11
CA MET A 3 -46.25 14.97 -33.23
C MET A 3 -46.50 13.60 -32.60
N THR A 4 -46.61 12.57 -33.43
CA THR A 4 -46.65 11.16 -33.05
C THR A 4 -45.25 10.71 -32.65
N THR A 5 -45.02 10.41 -31.38
CA THR A 5 -43.79 9.75 -30.91
C THR A 5 -44.04 8.24 -30.84
N ILE A 6 -43.56 7.50 -31.86
CA ILE A 6 -43.49 6.04 -31.83
C ILE A 6 -42.36 5.66 -30.87
N ARG A 7 -42.67 5.17 -29.66
CA ARG A 7 -41.67 4.60 -28.74
C ARG A 7 -41.73 3.07 -28.75
N ARG A 8 -40.75 2.48 -29.45
CA ARG A 8 -40.52 1.04 -29.64
C ARG A 8 -40.19 0.35 -28.30
N PRO A 9 -41.06 -0.53 -27.76
CA PRO A 9 -40.85 -1.20 -26.47
C PRO A 9 -39.72 -2.24 -26.48
N TRP A 10 -39.25 -2.65 -27.67
CA TRP A 10 -38.17 -3.62 -27.85
C TRP A 10 -36.77 -3.11 -27.46
N LEU A 11 -36.57 -1.78 -27.41
CA LEU A 11 -35.28 -1.20 -27.00
C LEU A 11 -35.01 -1.39 -25.49
N PHE A 12 -36.05 -1.43 -24.66
CA PHE A 12 -35.88 -1.61 -23.21
C PHE A 12 -35.50 -3.04 -22.83
N VAL A 13 -35.94 -4.05 -23.60
CA VAL A 13 -35.62 -5.46 -23.35
C VAL A 13 -34.12 -5.76 -23.58
N LEU A 14 -33.51 -5.11 -24.59
CA LEU A 14 -32.09 -5.26 -24.90
C LEU A 14 -31.18 -4.62 -23.84
N ILE A 15 -31.58 -3.49 -23.26
CA ILE A 15 -30.80 -2.82 -22.21
C ILE A 15 -30.80 -3.67 -20.93
N ALA A 16 -31.96 -4.22 -20.55
CA ALA A 16 -32.08 -5.04 -19.35
C ALA A 16 -31.24 -6.33 -19.42
N THR A 17 -31.11 -6.94 -20.61
CA THR A 17 -30.27 -8.15 -20.80
C THR A 17 -28.77 -7.84 -20.73
N VAL A 18 -28.32 -6.70 -21.26
CA VAL A 18 -26.91 -6.28 -21.14
C VAL A 18 -26.51 -6.04 -19.68
N PHE A 19 -27.38 -5.43 -18.87
CA PHE A 19 -27.09 -5.21 -17.45
C PHE A 19 -26.97 -6.51 -16.63
N VAL A 20 -27.79 -7.52 -16.93
CA VAL A 20 -27.73 -8.82 -16.24
C VAL A 20 -26.44 -9.59 -16.61
N VAL A 21 -26.01 -9.52 -17.87
CA VAL A 21 -24.78 -10.18 -18.34
C VAL A 21 -23.52 -9.45 -17.85
N CYS A 22 -23.49 -8.11 -17.83
CA CYS A 22 -22.37 -7.35 -17.25
C CYS A 22 -22.32 -7.47 -15.72
N GLY A 23 -23.47 -7.48 -15.04
CA GLY A 23 -23.53 -7.64 -13.59
C GLY A 23 -23.00 -8.99 -13.11
N ALA A 24 -23.31 -10.06 -13.86
CA ALA A 24 -22.80 -11.41 -13.55
C ALA A 24 -21.29 -11.55 -13.80
N ALA A 25 -20.73 -10.85 -14.79
CA ALA A 25 -19.28 -10.87 -15.02
C ALA A 25 -18.51 -10.18 -13.89
N ALA A 26 -19.00 -9.04 -13.40
CA ALA A 26 -18.38 -8.31 -12.29
C ALA A 26 -18.40 -9.11 -10.98
N THR A 27 -19.51 -9.79 -10.67
CA THR A 27 -19.61 -10.61 -9.44
C THR A 27 -18.74 -11.86 -9.49
N VAL A 28 -18.60 -12.51 -10.65
CA VAL A 28 -17.71 -13.68 -10.80
C VAL A 28 -16.23 -13.30 -10.66
N VAL A 29 -15.81 -12.10 -11.08
CA VAL A 29 -14.44 -11.62 -10.87
C VAL A 29 -14.18 -11.30 -9.40
N ILE A 30 -15.11 -10.63 -8.71
CA ILE A 30 -14.97 -10.31 -7.28
C ILE A 30 -14.97 -11.59 -6.42
N VAL A 31 -15.81 -12.58 -6.76
CA VAL A 31 -15.87 -13.84 -6.01
C VAL A 31 -14.64 -14.72 -6.30
N ARG A 32 -14.11 -14.74 -7.54
CA ARG A 32 -12.86 -15.46 -7.86
C ARG A 32 -11.61 -14.81 -7.25
N GLN A 33 -11.61 -13.51 -7.01
CA GLN A 33 -10.53 -12.82 -6.28
C GLN A 33 -10.51 -13.18 -4.77
N ASN A 34 -11.62 -13.68 -4.22
CA ASN A 34 -11.75 -14.04 -2.81
C ASN A 34 -11.63 -15.55 -2.53
N THR A 35 -11.57 -16.39 -3.56
CA THR A 35 -11.35 -17.83 -3.41
C THR A 35 -9.89 -18.16 -3.65
N ASP A 36 -9.04 -17.81 -2.70
CA ASP A 36 -7.92 -18.66 -2.30
C ASP A 36 -7.56 -18.37 -0.83
N THR A 37 -7.85 -19.37 0.00
CA THR A 37 -7.37 -19.57 1.36
C THR A 37 -5.85 -19.49 1.40
N ASN A 38 -5.33 -18.39 1.96
CA ASN A 38 -3.91 -18.08 2.17
C ASN A 38 -3.08 -17.88 0.87
N PRO A 39 -2.25 -16.83 0.80
CA PRO A 39 -1.33 -16.65 -0.31
C PRO A 39 -0.37 -17.84 -0.47
N PRO A 40 0.14 -18.10 -1.69
CA PRO A 40 1.21 -19.06 -1.92
C PRO A 40 2.41 -18.81 -1.02
N ALA A 41 3.08 -19.88 -0.57
CA ALA A 41 4.25 -19.78 0.31
C ALA A 41 5.38 -18.93 -0.30
N GLU A 42 5.51 -18.94 -1.63
CA GLU A 42 6.47 -18.10 -2.38
C GLU A 42 6.17 -16.60 -2.26
N ASP A 43 4.90 -16.21 -2.33
CA ASP A 43 4.49 -14.82 -2.14
C ASP A 43 4.75 -14.38 -0.69
N CYS A 44 4.43 -15.24 0.28
CA CYS A 44 4.72 -14.95 1.68
C CYS A 44 6.22 -14.90 2.01
N ALA A 45 7.06 -15.66 1.30
CA ALA A 45 8.51 -15.55 1.45
C ALA A 45 9.06 -14.19 0.96
N ILE A 46 8.40 -13.54 0.00
CA ILE A 46 8.72 -12.16 -0.39
C ILE A 46 8.36 -11.20 0.75
N VAL A 47 7.15 -11.30 1.29
CA VAL A 47 6.67 -10.46 2.40
C VAL A 47 7.57 -10.61 3.63
N GLU A 48 7.92 -11.84 4.02
CA GLU A 48 8.79 -12.12 5.16
C GLU A 48 10.18 -11.49 4.99
N ARG A 49 10.80 -11.60 3.81
CA ARG A 49 12.11 -10.96 3.54
C ARG A 49 12.03 -9.44 3.67
N LEU A 50 10.96 -8.83 3.18
CA LEU A 50 10.74 -7.39 3.30
C LEU A 50 10.49 -6.97 4.76
N ALA A 51 9.72 -7.74 5.53
CA ALA A 51 9.47 -7.49 6.93
C ALA A 51 10.77 -7.56 7.77
N GLN A 52 11.67 -8.50 7.47
CA GLN A 52 12.99 -8.57 8.10
C GLN A 52 13.89 -7.38 7.72
N ASP A 53 13.91 -6.97 6.45
CA ASP A 53 14.68 -5.79 6.03
C ASP A 53 14.15 -4.51 6.70
N TRP A 54 12.83 -4.38 6.82
CA TRP A 54 12.20 -3.29 7.56
C TRP A 54 12.63 -3.28 9.02
N LYS A 55 12.59 -4.43 9.72
CA LYS A 55 13.03 -4.57 11.12
C LYS A 55 14.46 -4.06 11.33
N VAL A 56 15.39 -4.52 10.48
CA VAL A 56 16.81 -4.13 10.56
C VAL A 56 16.96 -2.62 10.38
N ARG A 57 16.23 -2.04 9.43
CA ARG A 57 16.27 -0.60 9.14
C ARG A 57 15.62 0.26 10.21
N ALA A 58 14.54 -0.22 10.83
CA ALA A 58 13.85 0.44 11.93
C ALA A 58 14.71 0.42 13.21
N ALA A 59 15.36 -0.70 13.54
CA ALA A 59 16.28 -0.78 14.68
C ALA A 59 17.50 0.15 14.54
N ALA A 60 17.96 0.36 13.30
CA ALA A 60 19.03 1.30 12.99
C ALA A 60 18.62 2.79 13.11
N ASN A 61 17.35 3.10 13.40
CA ASN A 61 16.93 4.45 13.82
C ASN A 61 17.08 4.64 15.33
N THR A 62 16.71 3.63 16.13
CA THR A 62 16.76 3.71 17.61
C THR A 62 18.18 3.66 18.17
N ALA A 63 19.11 2.96 17.49
CA ALA A 63 20.50 2.84 17.94
C ALA A 63 21.37 4.10 17.69
N THR A 64 20.84 5.11 16.99
CA THR A 64 21.63 6.26 16.49
C THR A 64 21.38 7.59 17.18
N THR A 65 20.70 7.59 18.32
CA THR A 65 20.52 8.79 19.16
C THR A 65 21.82 9.27 19.85
N GLY A 66 22.98 8.69 19.55
CA GLY A 66 24.25 9.00 20.22
C GLY A 66 25.50 9.18 19.33
N SER A 67 25.38 9.22 18.00
CA SER A 67 26.56 9.46 17.12
C SER A 67 26.41 10.78 16.36
N GLU A 68 27.27 11.75 16.67
CA GLU A 68 27.32 13.12 16.11
C GLU A 68 27.61 13.22 14.61
N GLU A 69 27.76 12.11 13.89
CA GLU A 69 28.13 12.15 12.49
C GLU A 69 27.19 11.27 11.67
N ARG A 70 26.10 11.89 11.19
CA ARG A 70 25.34 11.34 10.08
C ARG A 70 25.25 12.38 8.99
N ASP A 71 25.63 11.99 7.79
CA ASP A 71 25.08 12.60 6.59
C ASP A 71 23.55 12.52 6.70
N PRO A 72 22.84 13.66 6.82
CA PRO A 72 21.37 13.70 6.91
C PRO A 72 20.72 12.98 5.73
N SER A 73 21.43 12.86 4.60
CA SER A 73 20.96 12.18 3.41
C SER A 73 20.75 10.67 3.59
N SER A 74 21.47 10.07 4.53
CA SER A 74 21.43 8.62 4.77
C SER A 74 20.12 8.12 5.39
N VAL A 75 19.33 8.99 6.03
CA VAL A 75 18.07 8.60 6.68
C VAL A 75 16.93 8.51 5.67
N PHE A 76 16.70 9.54 4.84
CA PHE A 76 15.68 9.46 3.79
C PHE A 76 16.02 8.41 2.72
N HIS A 77 17.31 8.25 2.40
CA HIS A 77 17.74 7.26 1.42
C HIS A 77 17.34 5.83 1.83
N ARG A 78 17.36 5.54 3.14
CA ARG A 78 16.95 4.24 3.67
C ARG A 78 15.49 3.92 3.41
N TRP A 79 14.60 4.90 3.56
CA TRP A 79 13.16 4.74 3.37
C TRP A 79 12.78 4.71 1.90
N SER A 80 13.45 5.49 1.06
CA SER A 80 13.36 5.36 -0.41
C SER A 80 13.70 3.94 -0.86
N VAL A 81 14.79 3.36 -0.34
CA VAL A 81 15.17 1.97 -0.65
C VAL A 81 14.09 0.96 -0.20
N MET A 82 13.40 1.20 0.92
CA MET A 82 12.28 0.34 1.34
C MET A 82 11.09 0.47 0.41
N SER A 83 10.75 1.67 -0.04
CA SER A 83 9.73 1.90 -1.08
C SER A 83 10.03 1.10 -2.34
N ASP A 84 11.26 1.21 -2.87
CA ASP A 84 11.66 0.52 -4.09
C ASP A 84 11.59 -1.01 -3.94
N LYS A 85 12.02 -1.53 -2.78
CA LYS A 85 11.93 -2.95 -2.47
C LYS A 85 10.48 -3.44 -2.35
N ALA A 86 9.60 -2.64 -1.74
CA ALA A 86 8.19 -2.97 -1.63
C ALA A 86 7.49 -2.96 -3.01
N ARG A 87 7.82 -1.99 -3.88
CA ARG A 87 7.36 -1.99 -5.29
C ARG A 87 7.83 -3.23 -6.04
N ALA A 88 9.12 -3.55 -5.96
CA ALA A 88 9.67 -4.75 -6.58
C ALA A 88 9.02 -6.04 -6.04
N GLY A 89 8.69 -6.08 -4.74
CA GLY A 89 7.92 -7.16 -4.14
C GLY A 89 6.52 -7.26 -4.71
N ALA A 90 5.82 -6.14 -4.91
CA ALA A 90 4.49 -6.10 -5.50
C ALA A 90 4.47 -6.66 -6.94
N ASP A 91 5.51 -6.38 -7.72
CA ASP A 91 5.68 -6.91 -9.08
C ASP A 91 5.99 -8.41 -9.09
N ALA A 92 6.56 -8.93 -8.00
CA ALA A 92 7.00 -10.32 -7.88
C ALA A 92 5.93 -11.27 -7.32
N VAL A 93 4.91 -10.76 -6.62
CA VAL A 93 3.84 -11.60 -6.04
C VAL A 93 2.74 -11.91 -7.05
N SER A 94 2.23 -13.15 -6.99
CA SER A 94 1.10 -13.59 -7.81
C SER A 94 -0.25 -13.15 -7.23
N THR A 95 -0.36 -13.11 -5.89
CA THR A 95 -1.59 -12.79 -5.14
C THR A 95 -1.96 -11.31 -5.30
N PRO A 96 -3.14 -10.98 -5.85
CA PRO A 96 -3.55 -9.58 -6.08
C PRO A 96 -3.64 -8.74 -4.80
N ALA A 97 -4.14 -9.31 -3.70
CA ALA A 97 -4.24 -8.61 -2.42
C ALA A 97 -2.86 -8.23 -1.88
N LEU A 98 -1.90 -9.18 -1.88
CA LEU A 98 -0.51 -8.90 -1.49
C LEU A 98 0.13 -7.84 -2.40
N ARG A 99 -0.13 -7.87 -3.71
CA ARG A 99 0.36 -6.83 -4.62
C ARG A 99 -0.16 -5.46 -4.24
N GLN A 100 -1.46 -5.36 -3.94
CA GLN A 100 -2.08 -4.10 -3.55
C GLN A 100 -1.47 -3.57 -2.26
N ASP A 101 -1.32 -4.41 -1.25
CA ASP A 101 -0.78 -4.00 0.04
C ASP A 101 0.72 -3.69 -0.04
N LEU A 102 1.52 -4.45 -0.79
CA LEU A 102 2.92 -4.09 -1.02
C LEU A 102 3.08 -2.73 -1.74
N ASN A 103 2.15 -2.38 -2.65
CA ASN A 103 2.13 -1.06 -3.27
C ASN A 103 1.76 0.05 -2.28
N LYS A 104 0.74 -0.13 -1.43
CA LYS A 104 0.41 0.82 -0.36
C LYS A 104 1.57 1.01 0.61
N TRP A 105 2.24 -0.09 0.96
CA TRP A 105 3.39 -0.06 1.85
C TRP A 105 4.56 0.71 1.26
N ALA A 106 4.79 0.55 -0.05
CA ALA A 106 5.75 1.36 -0.79
C ALA A 106 5.40 2.84 -0.77
N ASP A 107 4.12 3.20 -0.96
CA ASP A 107 3.64 4.59 -0.92
C ASP A 107 3.89 5.24 0.45
N GLY A 108 3.63 4.51 1.54
CA GLY A 108 3.95 4.99 2.88
C GLY A 108 5.45 5.27 3.07
N PHE A 109 6.32 4.38 2.61
CA PHE A 109 7.78 4.60 2.67
C PHE A 109 8.25 5.75 1.78
N ALA A 110 7.65 5.94 0.60
CA ALA A 110 7.98 7.04 -0.30
C ALA A 110 7.58 8.38 0.32
N LEU A 111 6.36 8.49 0.85
CA LEU A 111 5.87 9.67 1.56
C LEU A 111 6.76 9.99 2.76
N PHE A 112 7.09 8.99 3.58
CA PHE A 112 7.97 9.19 4.72
C PHE A 112 9.39 9.64 4.33
N ALA A 113 9.95 9.09 3.24
CA ALA A 113 11.24 9.52 2.72
C ALA A 113 11.20 10.98 2.22
N GLN A 114 10.10 11.38 1.59
CA GLN A 114 9.89 12.75 1.13
C GLN A 114 9.82 13.72 2.31
N LEU A 115 8.99 13.42 3.33
CA LEU A 115 8.85 14.26 4.52
C LEU A 115 10.19 14.48 5.24
N GLN A 116 11.03 13.46 5.33
CA GLN A 116 12.37 13.62 5.90
C GLN A 116 13.31 14.46 5.03
N ARG A 117 13.22 14.34 3.71
CA ARG A 117 14.01 15.17 2.79
C ARG A 117 13.60 16.63 2.96
N ASP A 118 12.31 16.90 2.98
CA ASP A 118 11.75 18.24 3.06
C ASP A 118 12.11 18.88 4.41
N ALA A 119 12.03 18.13 5.52
CA ALA A 119 12.46 18.59 6.84
C ALA A 119 13.94 18.97 6.93
N ILE A 120 14.83 18.34 6.14
CA ILE A 120 16.26 18.71 6.08
C ILE A 120 16.48 19.99 5.26
N GLN A 121 15.61 20.25 4.27
CA GLN A 121 15.75 21.40 3.37
C GLN A 121 15.12 22.69 3.92
N GLN A 122 14.28 22.58 4.94
CA GLN A 122 13.64 23.75 5.55
C GLN A 122 14.59 24.47 6.52
N PRO A 123 14.60 25.82 6.52
CA PRO A 123 15.24 26.58 7.59
C PRO A 123 14.59 26.20 8.93
N PHE A 124 15.34 26.24 10.03
CA PHE A 124 14.91 25.84 11.39
C PHE A 124 13.54 26.45 11.79
N GLU A 125 12.46 25.81 11.38
CA GLU A 125 11.11 26.04 11.90
C GLU A 125 10.88 25.08 13.06
N VAL A 126 10.35 25.60 14.16
CA VAL A 126 10.13 24.82 15.37
C VAL A 126 8.85 24.03 15.22
N GLY A 127 8.96 22.84 14.62
CA GLY A 127 7.89 21.84 14.54
C GLY A 127 7.29 21.65 13.16
N TRP A 128 6.53 20.56 13.02
CA TRP A 128 5.80 20.20 11.81
C TRP A 128 4.60 21.15 11.62
N GLN A 129 4.45 21.71 10.43
CA GLN A 129 3.24 22.44 10.06
C GLN A 129 2.04 21.48 10.05
N PRO A 130 0.79 21.95 10.23
CA PRO A 130 -0.39 21.09 10.29
C PRO A 130 -0.55 20.14 9.09
N GLY A 131 -0.19 20.60 7.89
CA GLY A 131 -0.21 19.76 6.68
C GLY A 131 0.85 18.66 6.73
N GLU A 132 2.07 18.99 7.14
CA GLU A 132 3.16 18.02 7.23
C GLU A 132 2.92 17.00 8.36
N LEU A 133 2.24 17.40 9.44
CA LEU A 133 1.79 16.48 10.48
C LEU A 133 0.71 15.53 9.97
N ALA A 134 -0.20 16.01 9.12
CA ALA A 134 -1.20 15.15 8.47
C ALA A 134 -0.52 14.14 7.53
N ASP A 135 0.43 14.59 6.71
CA ASP A 135 1.21 13.71 5.82
C ASP A 135 2.05 12.71 6.62
N LEU A 136 2.60 13.11 7.76
CA LEU A 136 3.34 12.21 8.65
C LEU A 136 2.44 11.11 9.23
N ASN A 137 1.22 11.46 9.63
CA ASN A 137 0.24 10.49 10.10
C ASN A 137 -0.18 9.56 8.95
N GLU A 138 -0.44 10.09 7.76
CA GLU A 138 -0.77 9.29 6.57
C GLU A 138 0.35 8.30 6.23
N ALA A 139 1.62 8.75 6.26
CA ALA A 139 2.77 7.88 6.06
C ALA A 139 2.82 6.78 7.13
N GLY A 140 2.54 7.13 8.39
CA GLY A 140 2.42 6.19 9.50
C GLY A 140 1.36 5.14 9.25
N ASP A 141 0.14 5.54 8.93
CA ASP A 141 -0.99 4.65 8.67
C ASP A 141 -0.66 3.70 7.50
N LEU A 142 -0.16 4.24 6.39
CA LEU A 142 0.26 3.43 5.23
C LEU A 142 1.37 2.43 5.59
N ILE A 143 2.31 2.78 6.47
CA ILE A 143 3.39 1.87 6.86
C ILE A 143 2.90 0.80 7.84
N TYR A 144 2.17 1.20 8.89
CA TYR A 144 1.86 0.33 10.03
C TYR A 144 0.59 -0.50 9.82
N ASP A 145 -0.47 0.09 9.25
CA ASP A 145 -1.71 -0.65 8.99
C ASP A 145 -1.51 -1.66 7.86
N THR A 146 -0.83 -1.25 6.79
CA THR A 146 -0.47 -2.17 5.71
C THR A 146 0.46 -3.29 6.19
N ALA A 147 1.39 -2.99 7.11
CA ALA A 147 2.20 -4.04 7.74
C ALA A 147 1.36 -5.01 8.59
N ASN A 148 0.23 -4.56 9.15
CA ASN A 148 -0.70 -5.42 9.84
C ASN A 148 -1.50 -6.30 8.86
N ASP A 149 -1.97 -5.75 7.76
CA ASP A 149 -2.69 -6.48 6.71
C ASP A 149 -1.80 -7.56 6.07
N LEU A 150 -0.57 -7.20 5.72
CA LEU A 150 0.43 -8.14 5.20
C LEU A 150 0.76 -9.25 6.22
N ARG A 151 0.72 -8.96 7.53
CA ARG A 151 0.90 -9.96 8.59
C ARG A 151 -0.28 -10.90 8.73
N GLN A 152 -1.50 -10.41 8.58
CA GLN A 152 -2.68 -11.26 8.61
C GLN A 152 -2.69 -12.27 7.46
N MET A 153 -2.23 -11.85 6.27
CA MET A 153 -2.11 -12.73 5.10
C MET A 153 -0.88 -13.65 5.18
N CYS A 154 0.25 -13.15 5.67
CA CYS A 154 1.52 -13.87 5.78
C CYS A 154 2.07 -13.74 7.21
N PRO A 155 1.63 -14.61 8.14
CA PRO A 155 1.91 -14.45 9.57
C PRO A 155 3.37 -14.70 9.97
N ASN A 156 4.10 -15.46 9.17
CA ASN A 156 5.51 -15.74 9.41
C ASN A 156 6.37 -14.50 9.08
N GLY A 157 7.45 -14.29 9.83
CA GLY A 157 8.45 -13.28 9.48
C GLY A 157 8.26 -11.87 10.03
N TRP A 158 7.21 -11.60 10.82
CA TRP A 158 6.97 -10.26 11.37
C TRP A 158 7.69 -10.01 12.71
N PRO A 159 8.25 -8.81 12.91
CA PRO A 159 9.05 -8.49 14.10
C PRO A 159 8.25 -8.22 15.39
N PHE A 160 6.92 -8.13 15.34
CA PHE A 160 6.08 -7.77 16.49
C PHE A 160 5.13 -8.91 16.87
N PRO A 161 5.05 -9.32 18.16
CA PRO A 161 4.01 -10.22 18.62
C PRO A 161 2.64 -9.57 18.46
N GLN A 162 1.59 -10.39 18.28
CA GLN A 162 0.20 -9.94 18.31
C GLN A 162 -0.08 -9.26 19.68
N PRO A 163 -0.80 -8.14 19.74
CA PRO A 163 -1.31 -7.61 21.00
C PRO A 163 -2.23 -8.62 21.71
#